data_AF-A0A2X4XHZ2-F1
#
_entry.id   AF-A0A2X4XHZ2-F1
#
_cell.length_a   1.000
_cell.length_b   1.000
_cell.length_c   1.000
_cell.angle_alpha   90.00
_cell.angle_beta   90.00
_cell.angle_gamma   90.00
#
_symmetry.space_group_name_H-M   'P 1'
#
loop_
_entity.id
_entity.type
_entity.pdbx_description
1 polymer ?
#
loop_
_entity_poly.entity_id
_entity_poly.type
_entity_poly.pdbx_seq_one_letter_code
_entity_poly.pdbx_strand_id
1 'polypeptide(L)' 'MLPQEYLQQAWRFTREHQLALHIDGARIFNAAVALNLPLKEIVQYCDTFTICLSKGWARR' A
#
# COMPACT_ATOMS: atom_id res chain seq x y z
N MET A 1 9.98 3.18 -4.18
CA MET A 1 8.86 2.82 -3.28
C MET A 1 8.24 4.10 -2.76
N LEU A 2 6.94 4.11 -2.52
CA LEU A 2 6.29 5.25 -1.87
C LEU A 2 6.69 5.28 -0.39
N PRO A 3 7.05 6.46 0.16
CA PRO A 3 7.26 6.61 1.60
C PRO A 3 5.97 6.31 2.38
N GLN A 4 6.09 5.72 3.56
CA GLN A 4 4.94 5.47 4.44
C GLN A 4 4.22 6.78 4.83
N GLU A 5 5.00 7.84 5.07
CA GLU A 5 4.48 9.18 5.36
C GLU A 5 3.53 9.67 4.26
N TYR A 6 3.87 9.41 3.00
CA TYR A 6 3.02 9.80 1.87
C TYR A 6 1.69 9.04 1.85
N LEU A 7 1.71 7.73 2.15
CA LEU A 7 0.47 6.94 2.25
C LEU A 7 -0.45 7.48 3.35
N GLN A 8 0.13 7.87 4.49
CA GLN A 8 -0.63 8.48 5.58
C GLN A 8 -1.22 9.84 5.19
N GLN A 9 -0.44 10.69 4.51
CA GLN A 9 -0.91 11.99 4.02
C GLN A 9 -2.02 11.84 2.98
N ALA A 10 -1.85 10.93 2.00
CA ALA A 10 -2.86 10.62 1.00
C ALA A 10 -4.15 10.09 1.64
N TRP A 11 -4.04 9.21 2.64
CA TRP A 11 -5.20 8.71 3.38
C TRP A 11 -5.94 9.81 4.14
N ARG A 12 -5.24 10.70 4.83
CA ARG A 12 -5.86 11.84 5.53
C ARG A 12 -6.60 12.75 4.55
N PHE A 13 -5.94 13.09 3.44
CA PHE A 13 -6.53 13.87 2.37
C PHE A 13 -7.83 13.24 1.85
N THR A 14 -7.84 11.93 1.58
CA THR A 14 -9.07 11.29 1.11
C THR A 14 -10.18 11.26 2.16
N ARG A 15 -9.86 11.12 3.46
CA ARG A 15 -10.85 11.24 4.55
C ARG A 15 -11.47 12.64 4.62
N GLU A 16 -10.65 13.69 4.51
CA GLU A 16 -11.11 15.08 4.54
C GLU A 16 -12.02 15.41 3.36
N HIS A 17 -11.73 14.84 2.19
CA HIS A 17 -12.47 15.09 0.95
C HIS A 17 -13.56 14.05 0.64
N GLN A 18 -13.85 13.11 1.55
CA GLN A 18 -14.82 12.03 1.37
C GLN A 18 -14.57 11.20 0.09
N LEU A 19 -13.30 10.95 -0.21
CA LEU A 19 -12.87 10.15 -1.36
C LEU A 19 -12.50 8.73 -0.94
N ALA A 20 -12.74 7.78 -1.82
CA ALA A 20 -12.19 6.44 -1.69
C ALA A 20 -10.72 6.41 -2.16
N LEU A 21 -9.88 5.64 -1.47
CA LEU A 21 -8.48 5.41 -1.82
C LEU A 21 -8.25 3.94 -2.14
N HIS A 22 -7.80 3.68 -3.37
CA HIS A 22 -7.41 2.36 -3.85
C HIS A 22 -5.90 2.26 -4.04
N ILE A 23 -5.29 1.16 -3.57
CA ILE A 23 -3.89 0.84 -3.84
C ILE A 23 -3.80 -0.27 -4.90
N ASP A 24 -3.17 0.03 -6.05
CA ASP A 24 -2.73 -1.00 -6.99
C ASP A 24 -1.54 -1.75 -6.39
N GLY A 25 -1.83 -2.93 -5.83
CA GLY A 25 -0.86 -3.74 -5.11
C GLY A 25 -0.23 -4.84 -5.96
N ALA A 26 -0.11 -4.64 -7.28
CA ALA A 26 0.52 -5.62 -8.17
C ALA A 26 1.91 -6.10 -7.74
N ARG A 27 2.63 -5.29 -6.94
CA ARG A 27 3.92 -5.64 -6.31
C ARG A 27 4.00 -5.25 -4.82
N ILE A 28 2.87 -5.30 -4.11
CA ILE A 28 2.79 -4.80 -2.73
C ILE A 28 3.67 -5.58 -1.74
N PHE A 29 3.91 -6.87 -1.98
CA PHE A 29 4.83 -7.66 -1.17
C PHE A 29 6.29 -7.23 -1.34
N ASN A 30 6.68 -6.78 -2.54
CA ASN A 30 8.00 -6.20 -2.75
C ASN A 30 8.14 -4.93 -1.91
N ALA A 31 7.11 -4.09 -1.86
CA ALA A 31 7.05 -2.92 -0.99
C ALA A 31 7.23 -3.28 0.49
N ALA A 32 6.49 -4.27 0.98
CA ALA A 32 6.61 -4.75 2.36
C ALA A 32 8.03 -5.23 2.70
N VAL A 33 8.67 -5.98 1.80
CA VAL A 33 10.04 -6.49 2.01
C VAL A 33 11.06 -5.37 2.07
N ALA A 34 11.09 -4.44 1.11
CA ALA A 34 12.15 -3.42 1.13
C ALA A 34 11.88 -2.28 2.13
N LEU A 35 10.65 -2.09 2.59
CA LEU A 35 10.36 -1.23 3.75
C LEU A 35 10.59 -1.94 5.09
N ASN A 36 10.78 -3.26 5.07
CA ASN A 36 10.85 -4.11 6.27
C ASN A 36 9.66 -3.91 7.21
N LEU A 37 8.45 -3.81 6.63
CA LEU A 37 7.20 -3.59 7.35
C LEU A 37 6.21 -4.72 7.09
N PRO A 38 5.37 -5.08 8.08
CA PRO A 38 4.22 -5.94 7.84
C PRO A 38 3.31 -5.34 6.77
N LEU A 39 2.72 -6.17 5.90
CA LEU A 39 1.79 -5.70 4.86
C LEU A 39 0.64 -4.87 5.44
N LYS A 40 0.15 -5.25 6.63
CA LYS A 40 -0.89 -4.53 7.37
C LYS A 40 -0.56 -3.05 7.58
N GLU A 41 0.71 -2.73 7.84
CA GLU A 41 1.15 -1.35 8.07
C GLU A 41 1.08 -0.48 6.81
N ILE A 42 1.08 -1.11 5.63
CA ILE A 42 0.98 -0.45 4.33
C ILE A 42 -0.50 -0.30 3.94
N VAL A 43 -1.27 -1.38 4.02
CA VAL A 43 -2.67 -1.41 3.53
C VAL A 43 -3.68 -0.75 4.48
N GLN A 44 -3.29 -0.42 5.71
CA GLN A 44 -4.16 0.34 6.63
C GLN A 44 -4.55 1.73 6.10
N TYR A 45 -3.80 2.25 5.13
CA TYR A 45 -4.00 3.57 4.51
C TYR A 45 -4.76 3.48 3.18
N CYS A 46 -5.68 2.52 3.01
CA CYS A 46 -6.55 2.43 1.84
C CYS A 46 -7.90 1.79 2.18
N ASP A 47 -8.92 2.06 1.38
CA ASP A 47 -10.22 1.39 1.50
C ASP A 47 -10.20 0.04 0.80
N THR A 48 -9.50 -0.03 -0.33
CA THR A 48 -9.39 -1.23 -1.15
C THR A 48 -7.97 -1.35 -1.70
N PHE A 49 -7.53 -2.58 -1.92
CA PHE A 49 -6.27 -2.85 -2.58
C PHE A 49 -6.35 -4.14 -3.38
N THR A 50 -5.49 -4.28 -4.38
CA THR A 50 -5.33 -5.53 -5.14
C THR A 50 -4.08 -6.28 -4.74
N ILE A 51 -4.08 -7.59 -4.92
CA ILE A 51 -2.87 -8.42 -4.89
C ILE A 51 -2.76 -9.13 -6.24
N CYS A 52 -1.59 -9.05 -6.87
CA CYS A 52 -1.30 -9.84 -8.06
C CYS A 52 -0.57 -11.13 -7.66
N LEU A 53 -1.15 -12.28 -8.00
CA LEU A 53 -0.57 -13.60 -7.73
C LEU A 53 0.30 -14.13 -8.88
N SER A 54 0.20 -13.52 -10.06
CA SER A 54 0.92 -13.92 -11.28
C SER A 54 2.22 -13.14 -11.51
N LYS A 55 2.51 -12.12 -10.68
CA LYS A 55 3.78 -11.39 -10.69
C LYS A 55 4.69 -11.94 -9.59
N GLY A 56 5.99 -12.00 -9.88
CA GLY A 56 6.98 -12.56 -8.97
C GLY A 56 6.90 -11.93 -7.59
N TRP A 57 6.83 -12.79 -6.57
CA TRP A 57 6.89 -12.41 -5.17
C TRP A 57 8.32 -11.98 -4.84
N ALA A 58 8.49 -11.05 -3.90
CA ALA A 58 9.81 -10.75 -3.38
C ALA A 58 10.40 -12.02 -2.75
N ARG A 59 11.47 -12.54 -3.35
CA ARG A 59 12.36 -13.49 -2.70
C ARG A 59 13.24 -12.70 -1.74
N ARG A 60 13.39 -13.19 -0.50
CA ARG A 60 14.43 -12.70 0.40
C ARG A 60 15.80 -12.99 -0.19
#